data_AF-A0A933V9D1-F1
#
_entry.id   AF-A0A933V9D1-F1
#
_cell.length_a   1.000
_cell.length_b   1.000
_cell.length_c   1.000
_cell.angle_alpha   90.00
_cell.angle_beta   90.00
_cell.angle_gamma   90.00
#
_symmetry.space_group_name_H-M   'P 1'
#
loop_
_entity.id
_entity.type
_entity.pdbx_description
1 polymer ?
#
loop_
_entity_poly.entity_id
_entity_poly.type
_entity_poly.pdbx_seq_one_letter_code
_entity_poly.pdbx_strand_id
1 'polypeptide(L)'
;MNARLTLTGVFITLGAVLFLRLAQPADAALYWFHGVRSKTISVCFVGTAVTTRLNRVQEILTDLKEFEYAANIRFNYLGACPSSVPQQNGNDYFDGDIRVVLSNVGYTLGSNAVPGIGCPMTSQPNSSWSNAPDDLAANRPCVYNLRLGDDNGNLRGGPPNSSPWLNHTLHEFGHALGLSHEHARTDENASCVPSTDGAYHTASGGFITPYDKDSVMHYQFTSASTPLCVQTGSNYSDAGFTNYDKLALHIMYPEDVRVAEYVGTTVIPAGSVLRLQSAWKARGANMSYAASNFVWQLNGVTESTTPDLIKTMNTPGTYTLSLTHTDFLGRSYSATGTVRVLVSATFNQQIGGPTAAQTALYFYYMTNLPLVTK
;
A
#
# COMPACT_ATOMS: atom_id res chain seq x y z
N MET A 1 -17.37 -13.52 -74.87
CA MET A 1 -17.64 -12.48 -73.87
C MET A 1 -17.44 -13.10 -72.50
N ASN A 2 -16.26 -12.96 -71.90
CA ASN A 2 -15.97 -13.41 -70.54
C ASN A 2 -15.25 -12.27 -69.82
N ALA A 3 -15.94 -11.60 -68.90
CA ALA A 3 -15.41 -10.49 -68.12
C ALA A 3 -14.60 -11.04 -66.94
N ARG A 4 -13.30 -10.70 -66.90
CA ARG A 4 -12.44 -10.91 -65.72
C ARG A 4 -12.65 -9.74 -64.76
N LEU A 5 -13.22 -10.02 -63.58
CA LEU A 5 -13.21 -9.11 -62.45
C LEU A 5 -11.82 -9.16 -61.80
N THR A 6 -11.12 -8.03 -61.76
CA THR A 6 -9.80 -7.91 -61.13
C THR A 6 -10.02 -7.20 -59.80
N LEU A 7 -9.78 -7.91 -58.69
CA LEU A 7 -9.95 -7.38 -57.34
C LEU A 7 -8.65 -6.65 -56.94
N THR A 8 -8.62 -5.33 -57.06
CA THR A 8 -7.55 -4.48 -56.51
C THR A 8 -7.72 -4.36 -55.00
N GLY A 9 -6.83 -5.02 -54.26
CA GLY A 9 -6.74 -4.90 -52.80
C GLY A 9 -6.20 -3.53 -52.39
N VAL A 10 -7.02 -2.74 -51.72
CA VAL A 10 -6.63 -1.50 -51.05
C VAL A 10 -6.12 -1.86 -49.66
N PHE A 11 -4.82 -1.75 -49.44
CA PHE A 11 -4.22 -1.81 -48.10
C PHE A 11 -4.49 -0.49 -47.38
N ILE A 12 -5.46 -0.48 -46.48
CA ILE A 12 -5.67 0.64 -45.54
C ILE A 12 -4.66 0.47 -44.40
N THR A 13 -3.61 1.28 -44.41
CA THR A 13 -2.68 1.43 -43.28
C THR A 13 -3.36 2.29 -42.22
N LEU A 14 -3.99 1.65 -41.23
CA LEU A 14 -4.42 2.32 -40.00
C LEU A 14 -3.18 2.72 -39.20
N GLY A 15 -2.74 3.96 -39.38
CA GLY A 15 -1.76 4.59 -38.51
C GLY A 15 -2.36 4.84 -37.13
N ALA A 16 -2.14 3.91 -36.21
CA ALA A 16 -2.40 4.14 -34.79
C ALA A 16 -1.38 5.16 -34.28
N VAL A 17 -1.75 6.45 -34.32
CA VAL A 17 -1.06 7.48 -33.54
C VAL A 17 -1.45 7.24 -32.08
N LEU A 18 -0.68 6.36 -31.42
CA LEU A 18 -0.72 6.16 -29.99
C LEU A 18 -0.18 7.45 -29.36
N PHE A 19 -1.07 8.37 -28.99
CA PHE A 19 -0.74 9.44 -28.06
C PHE A 19 -0.38 8.78 -26.72
N LEU A 20 0.90 8.44 -26.56
CA LEU A 20 1.52 8.28 -25.26
C LEU A 20 1.49 9.66 -24.59
N ARG A 21 0.35 10.02 -24.01
CA ARG A 21 0.39 10.89 -22.85
C ARG A 21 1.20 10.11 -21.83
N LEU A 22 2.47 10.47 -21.70
CA LEU A 22 3.26 10.17 -20.52
C LEU A 22 2.53 10.90 -19.39
N ALA A 23 1.47 10.29 -18.86
CA ALA A 23 1.04 10.56 -17.51
C ALA A 23 2.31 10.29 -16.70
N GLN A 24 2.92 11.36 -16.21
CA GLN A 24 3.97 11.20 -15.22
C GLN A 24 3.35 10.33 -14.13
N PRO A 25 4.01 9.25 -13.69
CA PRO A 25 3.56 8.52 -12.53
C PRO A 25 3.55 9.54 -11.39
N ALA A 26 2.36 10.05 -11.07
CA ALA A 26 2.17 10.90 -9.89
C ALA A 26 2.59 10.04 -8.70
N ASP A 27 3.29 10.53 -7.62
CA ASP A 27 3.92 9.70 -6.52
C ASP A 27 3.22 9.64 -5.04
N ALA A 28 2.95 8.52 -4.31
CA ALA A 28 2.06 8.28 -3.11
C ALA A 28 2.71 7.57 -1.94
N ALA A 29 1.99 7.51 -0.82
CA ALA A 29 2.38 7.00 0.49
C ALA A 29 3.68 7.64 0.96
N LEU A 30 3.52 8.63 1.83
CA LEU A 30 4.62 9.35 2.44
C LEU A 30 5.09 8.62 3.71
N TYR A 31 6.35 8.19 3.74
CA TYR A 31 6.99 7.75 4.96
C TYR A 31 7.22 8.94 5.89
N TRP A 32 6.85 8.78 7.16
CA TRP A 32 6.92 9.86 8.14
C TRP A 32 8.35 10.11 8.69
N PHE A 33 9.36 9.29 8.36
CA PHE A 33 10.72 9.39 8.92
C PHE A 33 10.83 9.17 10.43
N HIS A 34 9.78 8.62 11.04
CA HIS A 34 9.67 8.44 12.47
C HIS A 34 9.73 6.96 12.89
N GLY A 35 10.50 6.16 12.15
CA GLY A 35 10.64 4.72 12.36
C GLY A 35 9.45 3.90 11.85
N VAL A 36 9.46 2.61 12.18
CA VAL A 36 8.34 1.67 12.00
C VAL A 36 8.18 0.90 13.32
N ARG A 37 6.98 0.38 13.58
CA ARG A 37 6.72 -0.45 14.77
C ARG A 37 7.29 -1.86 14.60
N SER A 38 7.24 -2.66 15.67
CA SER A 38 7.41 -4.11 15.59
C SER A 38 6.31 -4.75 14.72
N LYS A 39 6.51 -6.01 14.32
CA LYS A 39 5.49 -6.77 13.57
C LYS A 39 4.30 -7.18 14.43
N THR A 40 4.53 -7.46 15.70
CA THR A 40 3.46 -7.67 16.68
C THR A 40 3.26 -6.38 17.45
N ILE A 41 2.09 -5.79 17.31
CA ILE A 41 1.77 -4.45 17.80
C ILE A 41 0.64 -4.60 18.80
N SER A 42 0.91 -4.26 20.05
CA SER A 42 -0.12 -4.29 21.09
C SER A 42 -1.08 -3.12 20.95
N VAL A 43 -2.38 -3.41 21.02
CA VAL A 43 -3.46 -2.42 20.97
C VAL A 43 -4.36 -2.60 22.18
N CYS A 44 -4.66 -1.50 22.86
CA CYS A 44 -5.59 -1.48 23.97
C CYS A 44 -6.46 -0.22 23.94
N PHE A 45 -7.57 -0.25 24.67
CA PHE A 45 -8.47 0.90 24.76
C PHE A 45 -8.49 1.48 26.17
N VAL A 46 -8.38 2.79 26.23
CA VAL A 46 -8.35 3.57 27.48
C VAL A 46 -9.75 3.80 28.01
N GLY A 47 -9.86 3.84 29.35
CA GLY A 47 -11.10 4.14 30.05
C GLY A 47 -12.13 3.01 29.95
N THR A 48 -13.40 3.37 29.86
CA THR A 48 -14.50 2.40 29.81
C THR A 48 -14.85 1.94 28.40
N ALA A 49 -14.01 2.21 27.40
CA ALA A 49 -14.31 1.96 25.99
C ALA A 49 -14.77 0.52 25.71
N VAL A 50 -14.08 -0.47 26.30
CA VAL A 50 -14.38 -1.89 26.12
C VAL A 50 -15.72 -2.33 26.71
N THR A 51 -16.34 -1.52 27.58
CA THR A 51 -17.66 -1.79 28.15
C THR A 51 -18.73 -0.85 27.61
N THR A 52 -18.49 0.46 27.59
CA THR A 52 -19.46 1.48 27.19
C THR A 52 -19.55 1.66 25.68
N ARG A 53 -18.54 1.22 24.91
CA ARG A 53 -18.46 1.36 23.45
C ARG A 53 -17.98 0.09 22.74
N LEU A 54 -18.41 -1.08 23.24
CA LEU A 54 -17.98 -2.37 22.73
C LEU A 54 -18.12 -2.52 21.21
N ASN A 55 -19.23 -2.05 20.63
CA ASN A 55 -19.45 -2.12 19.17
C ASN A 55 -18.38 -1.34 18.39
N ARG A 56 -18.02 -0.14 18.85
CA ARG A 56 -16.97 0.68 18.19
C ARG A 56 -15.59 0.04 18.34
N VAL A 57 -15.31 -0.58 19.49
CA VAL A 57 -14.08 -1.35 19.69
C VAL A 57 -14.00 -2.52 18.70
N GLN A 58 -15.08 -3.29 18.54
CA GLN A 58 -15.13 -4.43 17.61
C GLN A 58 -15.00 -4.00 16.15
N GLU A 59 -15.61 -2.87 15.77
CA GLU A 59 -15.45 -2.27 14.45
C GLU A 59 -13.99 -1.90 14.19
N ILE A 60 -13.34 -1.16 15.09
CA ILE A 60 -11.91 -0.81 14.97
C ILE A 60 -11.06 -2.08 14.81
N LEU A 61 -11.27 -3.09 15.65
CA LEU A 61 -10.52 -4.35 15.56
C LEU A 61 -10.74 -5.09 14.23
N THR A 62 -11.91 -4.91 13.60
CA THR A 62 -12.20 -5.42 12.26
C THR A 62 -11.44 -4.63 11.20
N ASP A 63 -11.48 -3.29 11.28
CA ASP A 63 -10.74 -2.40 10.38
C ASP A 63 -9.23 -2.70 10.41
N LEU A 64 -8.67 -2.99 11.59
CA LEU A 64 -7.25 -3.34 11.73
C LEU A 64 -6.82 -4.57 10.93
N LYS A 65 -7.76 -5.44 10.51
CA LYS A 65 -7.45 -6.57 9.63
C LYS A 65 -6.99 -6.12 8.25
N GLU A 66 -7.37 -4.94 7.77
CA GLU A 66 -6.86 -4.40 6.51
C GLU A 66 -5.34 -4.27 6.50
N PHE A 67 -4.72 -3.83 7.60
CA PHE A 67 -3.26 -3.79 7.72
C PHE A 67 -2.65 -5.18 7.75
N GLU A 68 -3.28 -6.11 8.48
CA GLU A 68 -2.82 -7.50 8.59
C GLU A 68 -2.91 -8.28 7.26
N TYR A 69 -3.78 -7.84 6.35
CA TYR A 69 -3.86 -8.33 4.98
C TYR A 69 -2.87 -7.63 4.05
N ALA A 70 -2.62 -6.33 4.26
CA ALA A 70 -1.75 -5.53 3.42
C ALA A 70 -0.26 -5.80 3.66
N ALA A 71 0.12 -6.20 4.87
CA ALA A 71 1.51 -6.37 5.27
C ALA A 71 1.70 -7.43 6.36
N ASN A 72 2.95 -7.79 6.65
CA ASN A 72 3.28 -8.76 7.69
C ASN A 72 3.26 -8.13 9.10
N ILE A 73 2.06 -7.73 9.51
CA ILE A 73 1.77 -7.13 10.82
C ILE A 73 0.68 -7.97 11.50
N ARG A 74 0.72 -8.01 12.84
CA ARG A 74 -0.31 -8.60 13.69
C ARG A 74 -0.62 -7.68 14.86
N PHE A 75 -1.89 -7.40 15.09
CA PHE A 75 -2.31 -6.66 16.27
C PHE A 75 -2.64 -7.61 17.42
N ASN A 76 -1.98 -7.39 18.55
CA ASN A 76 -2.25 -8.10 19.79
C ASN A 76 -3.21 -7.27 20.66
N TYR A 77 -4.50 -7.60 20.62
CA TYR A 77 -5.52 -6.90 21.38
C TYR A 77 -5.47 -7.26 22.87
N LEU A 78 -5.20 -6.27 23.72
CA LEU A 78 -5.05 -6.44 25.18
C LEU A 78 -6.34 -6.19 25.98
N GLY A 79 -7.43 -5.77 25.34
CA GLY A 79 -8.62 -5.32 26.06
C GLY A 79 -8.51 -3.87 26.54
N ALA A 80 -8.83 -3.66 27.82
CA ALA A 80 -8.59 -2.39 28.48
C ALA A 80 -7.08 -2.17 28.65
N CYS A 81 -6.63 -0.93 28.49
CA CYS A 81 -5.21 -0.63 28.65
C CYS A 81 -4.70 -0.91 30.07
N PRO A 82 -3.49 -1.47 30.22
CA PRO A 82 -2.85 -1.61 31.52
C PRO A 82 -2.75 -0.25 32.26
N SER A 83 -2.84 -0.31 33.58
CA SER A 83 -2.62 0.84 34.47
C SER A 83 -1.18 1.34 34.38
N SER A 84 -0.91 2.60 34.75
CA SER A 84 0.47 3.09 34.78
C SER A 84 1.28 2.38 35.85
N VAL A 85 2.60 2.34 35.61
CA VAL A 85 3.61 2.01 36.60
C VAL A 85 4.39 3.28 36.93
N PRO A 86 4.31 3.80 38.17
CA PRO A 86 5.12 4.94 38.60
C PRO A 86 6.62 4.62 38.45
N GLN A 87 7.34 5.55 37.84
CA GLN A 87 8.78 5.47 37.65
C GLN A 87 9.51 6.18 38.80
N GLN A 88 10.81 5.87 38.96
CA GLN A 88 11.64 6.48 40.02
C GLN A 88 11.76 8.01 39.89
N ASN A 89 11.62 8.55 38.68
CA ASN A 89 11.61 10.00 38.43
C ASN A 89 10.25 10.68 38.73
N GLY A 90 9.26 9.93 39.22
CA GLY A 90 7.92 10.42 39.52
C GLY A 90 6.95 10.44 38.33
N ASN A 91 7.41 10.10 37.12
CA ASN A 91 6.53 10.02 35.95
C ASN A 91 5.73 8.71 35.94
N ASP A 92 4.61 8.72 35.24
CA ASP A 92 3.92 7.49 34.86
C ASP A 92 4.68 6.77 33.72
N TYR A 93 4.52 5.45 33.66
CA TYR A 93 4.85 4.65 32.49
C TYR A 93 3.63 3.83 32.07
N PHE A 94 3.17 4.06 30.85
CA PHE A 94 2.07 3.34 30.25
C PHE A 94 2.58 2.35 29.18
N ASP A 95 2.38 1.06 29.45
CA ASP A 95 2.80 -0.01 28.53
C ASP A 95 1.85 -0.16 27.33
N GLY A 96 2.31 -0.86 26.29
CA GLY A 96 1.60 -1.07 25.03
C GLY A 96 2.04 -0.11 23.91
N ASP A 97 1.86 -0.52 22.66
CA ASP A 97 2.33 0.22 21.49
C ASP A 97 1.32 1.29 21.08
N ILE A 98 0.04 0.91 20.97
CA ILE A 98 -1.06 1.79 20.60
C ILE A 98 -2.13 1.76 21.69
N ARG A 99 -2.31 2.91 22.34
CA ARG A 99 -3.29 3.12 23.42
C ARG A 99 -4.37 4.05 22.90
N VAL A 100 -5.52 3.48 22.55
CA VAL A 100 -6.61 4.17 21.86
C VAL A 100 -7.56 4.79 22.88
N VAL A 101 -7.82 6.09 22.76
CA VAL A 101 -8.95 6.74 23.45
C VAL A 101 -10.08 7.03 22.47
N LEU A 102 -11.32 6.77 22.90
CA LEU A 102 -12.55 7.08 22.16
C LEU A 102 -13.34 8.17 22.88
N SER A 103 -14.24 8.83 22.17
CA SER A 103 -15.20 9.75 22.79
C SER A 103 -16.14 9.03 23.76
N ASN A 104 -16.55 9.70 24.85
CA ASN A 104 -17.56 9.22 25.83
C ASN A 104 -17.18 7.95 26.61
N VAL A 105 -15.90 7.77 26.97
CA VAL A 105 -15.39 6.59 27.69
C VAL A 105 -14.85 6.89 29.09
N GLY A 106 -15.42 7.90 29.75
CA GLY A 106 -15.00 8.34 31.08
C GLY A 106 -13.80 9.31 31.09
N TYR A 107 -13.41 9.82 29.92
CA TYR A 107 -12.42 10.90 29.78
C TYR A 107 -13.04 12.10 29.08
N THR A 108 -12.85 13.29 29.64
CA THR A 108 -13.23 14.54 28.98
C THR A 108 -12.17 14.88 27.93
N LEU A 109 -12.44 14.58 26.66
CA LEU A 109 -11.54 14.81 25.53
C LEU A 109 -11.35 16.31 25.14
N GLY A 110 -11.82 17.22 25.99
CA GLY A 110 -11.72 18.66 25.81
C GLY A 110 -10.53 19.32 26.51
N SER A 111 -9.69 18.58 27.24
CA SER A 111 -8.48 19.15 27.80
C SER A 111 -7.41 19.32 26.73
N ASN A 112 -6.74 20.47 26.71
CA ASN A 112 -5.59 20.71 25.83
C ASN A 112 -4.40 19.81 26.18
N ALA A 113 -4.37 19.13 27.33
CA ALA A 113 -3.33 18.19 27.71
C ALA A 113 -3.83 16.75 27.71
N VAL A 114 -2.98 15.82 27.26
CA VAL A 114 -3.20 14.38 27.40
C VAL A 114 -2.91 13.99 28.86
N PRO A 115 -3.80 13.27 29.56
CA PRO A 115 -3.57 12.89 30.95
C PRO A 115 -2.34 12.00 31.15
N GLY A 116 -1.76 12.05 32.34
CA GLY A 116 -0.63 11.23 32.79
C GLY A 116 0.49 12.07 33.42
N ILE A 117 1.08 11.59 34.52
CA ILE A 117 2.10 12.34 35.25
C ILE A 117 3.39 12.37 34.43
N GLY A 118 3.81 13.57 34.02
CA GLY A 118 4.99 13.76 33.16
C GLY A 118 4.70 13.64 31.66
N CYS A 119 3.43 13.54 31.25
CA CYS A 119 3.06 13.54 29.83
C CYS A 119 3.35 14.92 29.19
N PRO A 120 4.18 14.99 28.14
CA PRO A 120 4.50 16.27 27.49
C PRO A 120 3.46 16.70 26.45
N MET A 121 2.50 15.83 26.12
CA MET A 121 1.62 16.02 24.99
C MET A 121 0.47 16.96 25.27
N THR A 122 0.25 17.88 24.34
CA THR A 122 -1.00 18.63 24.22
C THR A 122 -1.92 17.97 23.21
N SER A 123 -3.15 17.67 23.59
CA SER A 123 -4.18 17.16 22.67
C SER A 123 -4.60 18.29 21.73
N GLN A 124 -4.72 18.00 20.44
CA GLN A 124 -5.55 18.82 19.57
C GLN A 124 -7.02 18.62 19.99
N PRO A 125 -7.72 19.66 20.47
CA PRO A 125 -9.10 19.50 20.90
C PRO A 125 -9.96 19.14 19.68
N ASN A 126 -10.86 18.16 19.87
CA ASN A 126 -11.88 17.76 18.90
C ASN A 126 -11.41 17.12 17.58
N SER A 127 -10.13 16.81 17.42
CA SER A 127 -9.62 16.05 16.27
C SER A 127 -9.19 14.65 16.67
N SER A 128 -9.22 13.75 15.70
CA SER A 128 -8.47 12.49 15.75
C SER A 128 -7.01 12.76 15.44
N TRP A 129 -6.14 11.93 16.01
CA TRP A 129 -4.70 12.01 15.81
C TRP A 129 -4.03 10.73 16.35
N SER A 130 -2.81 10.46 15.90
CA SER A 130 -1.94 9.49 16.55
C SER A 130 -0.47 9.94 16.51
N ASN A 131 0.32 9.41 17.44
CA ASN A 131 1.75 9.63 17.48
C ASN A 131 2.47 8.76 16.46
N ALA A 132 3.58 9.27 15.93
CA ALA A 132 4.47 8.49 15.09
C ALA A 132 5.18 7.37 15.88
N PRO A 133 5.86 6.42 15.21
CA PRO A 133 6.47 5.30 15.91
C PRO A 133 7.52 5.68 16.97
N ASP A 134 8.45 6.57 16.66
CA ASP A 134 9.54 6.99 17.56
C ASP A 134 9.10 7.90 18.73
N ASP A 135 8.00 8.64 18.57
CA ASP A 135 7.39 9.47 19.62
C ASP A 135 6.95 8.68 20.85
N LEU A 136 6.77 7.36 20.71
CA LEU A 136 6.26 6.53 21.80
C LEU A 136 7.13 6.59 23.04
N ALA A 137 8.45 6.64 22.90
CA ALA A 137 9.36 6.66 24.04
C ALA A 137 9.21 7.93 24.87
N ALA A 138 9.15 9.10 24.21
CA ALA A 138 8.96 10.39 24.87
C ALA A 138 7.56 10.53 25.48
N ASN A 139 6.57 9.90 24.86
CA ASN A 139 5.17 9.99 25.25
C ASN A 139 4.69 8.81 26.12
N ARG A 140 5.60 7.97 26.63
CA ARG A 140 5.28 6.89 27.58
C ARG A 140 4.51 7.33 28.82
N PRO A 141 4.69 8.55 29.36
CA PRO A 141 3.90 9.00 30.49
C PRO A 141 2.48 9.43 30.14
N CYS A 142 2.09 9.41 28.87
CA CYS A 142 0.74 9.77 28.42
C CYS A 142 -0.20 8.57 28.47
N VAL A 143 -1.41 8.77 29.00
CA VAL A 143 -2.43 7.73 29.16
C VAL A 143 -2.81 7.09 27.83
N TYR A 144 -2.81 7.87 26.74
CA TYR A 144 -3.07 7.43 25.37
C TYR A 144 -2.12 8.11 24.38
N ASN A 145 -1.94 7.49 23.22
CA ASN A 145 -1.09 8.01 22.13
C ASN A 145 -1.79 7.93 20.76
N LEU A 146 -3.07 7.56 20.76
CA LEU A 146 -3.96 7.59 19.61
C LEU A 146 -5.35 7.97 20.10
N ARG A 147 -5.95 8.98 19.46
CA ARG A 147 -7.32 9.42 19.68
C ARG A 147 -8.12 9.18 18.42
N LEU A 148 -9.21 8.43 18.57
CA LEU A 148 -10.26 8.35 17.55
C LEU A 148 -11.47 9.12 18.05
N GLY A 149 -11.71 10.25 17.40
CA GLY A 149 -12.90 11.06 17.59
C GLY A 149 -14.16 10.32 17.16
N ASP A 150 -15.30 10.83 17.64
CA ASP A 150 -16.58 10.59 16.95
C ASP A 150 -16.84 11.75 15.99
N ASP A 151 -15.80 12.21 15.30
CA ASP A 151 -15.90 13.31 14.37
C ASP A 151 -16.93 12.91 13.32
N ASN A 152 -18.12 13.49 13.48
CA ASN A 152 -19.20 13.48 12.51
C ASN A 152 -18.73 14.37 11.36
N GLY A 153 -17.70 13.90 10.65
CA GLY A 153 -16.97 14.53 9.55
C GLY A 153 -17.87 14.69 8.35
N ASN A 154 -19.00 15.35 8.58
CA ASN A 154 -20.11 15.49 7.68
C ASN A 154 -19.81 16.54 6.61
N LEU A 155 -18.59 16.53 6.08
CA LEU A 155 -18.22 17.23 4.86
C LEU A 155 -19.08 16.75 3.67
N ARG A 156 -19.80 15.63 3.80
CA ARG A 156 -20.74 15.09 2.80
C ARG A 156 -22.22 15.33 3.08
N GLY A 157 -22.61 16.01 4.16
CA GLY A 157 -24.03 16.28 4.47
C GLY A 157 -24.91 15.04 4.72
N GLY A 158 -24.32 13.89 5.05
CA GLY A 158 -25.00 12.70 5.56
C GLY A 158 -25.68 12.89 6.93
N PRO A 159 -26.46 11.91 7.39
CA PRO A 159 -27.10 11.98 8.69
C PRO A 159 -26.06 12.00 9.83
N PRO A 160 -26.36 12.64 10.98
CA PRO A 160 -25.50 12.53 12.15
C PRO A 160 -25.26 11.06 12.49
N ASN A 161 -23.99 10.68 12.71
CA ASN A 161 -23.50 9.32 12.96
C ASN A 161 -23.19 8.46 11.72
N SER A 162 -23.03 9.06 10.53
CA SER A 162 -22.54 8.35 9.33
C SER A 162 -21.04 8.52 9.10
N SER A 163 -20.24 8.71 10.15
CA SER A 163 -18.79 8.83 9.98
C SER A 163 -18.28 7.57 9.28
N PRO A 164 -17.58 7.70 8.16
CA PRO A 164 -16.98 6.57 7.46
C PRO A 164 -15.79 6.07 8.27
N TRP A 165 -16.10 5.23 9.26
CA TRP A 165 -15.19 4.87 10.32
C TRP A 165 -13.98 4.08 9.82
N LEU A 166 -14.12 3.36 8.70
CA LEU A 166 -13.06 2.52 8.17
C LEU A 166 -11.81 3.33 7.86
N ASN A 167 -11.85 4.24 6.87
CA ASN A 167 -10.64 4.97 6.51
C ASN A 167 -10.17 5.89 7.61
N HIS A 168 -11.07 6.38 8.45
CA HIS A 168 -10.69 7.19 9.58
C HIS A 168 -9.85 6.40 10.60
N THR A 169 -10.28 5.17 10.92
CA THR A 169 -9.49 4.23 11.73
C THR A 169 -8.15 3.93 11.03
N LEU A 170 -8.17 3.59 9.74
CA LEU A 170 -6.97 3.25 8.98
C LEU A 170 -5.99 4.44 8.89
N HIS A 171 -6.49 5.67 8.84
CA HIS A 171 -5.67 6.87 8.77
C HIS A 171 -4.85 7.06 10.04
N GLU A 172 -5.51 7.05 11.20
CA GLU A 172 -4.83 7.25 12.47
C GLU A 172 -3.89 6.09 12.81
N PHE A 173 -4.27 4.85 12.47
CA PHE A 173 -3.35 3.74 12.61
C PHE A 173 -2.21 3.79 11.58
N GLY A 174 -2.44 4.33 10.38
CA GLY A 174 -1.40 4.57 9.39
C GLY A 174 -0.30 5.47 9.94
N HIS A 175 -0.69 6.56 10.60
CA HIS A 175 0.20 7.42 11.37
C HIS A 175 0.97 6.67 12.46
N ALA A 176 0.28 5.87 13.27
CA ALA A 176 0.91 5.08 14.35
C ALA A 176 1.91 4.02 13.84
N LEU A 177 1.81 3.68 12.55
CA LEU A 177 2.70 2.77 11.83
C LEU A 177 3.77 3.48 10.99
N GLY A 178 3.78 4.81 10.95
CA GLY A 178 4.82 5.61 10.29
C GLY A 178 4.48 6.13 8.90
N LEU A 179 3.21 6.11 8.49
CA LEU A 179 2.75 6.86 7.33
C LEU A 179 2.47 8.31 7.71
N SER A 180 2.69 9.24 6.79
CA SER A 180 2.38 10.66 6.93
C SER A 180 1.29 11.05 5.93
N HIS A 181 0.79 12.27 6.07
CA HIS A 181 -0.24 12.83 5.22
C HIS A 181 0.19 12.88 3.75
N GLU A 182 -0.63 12.30 2.88
CA GLU A 182 -0.40 12.26 1.44
C GLU A 182 -0.42 13.67 0.82
N HIS A 183 -1.31 14.52 1.29
CA HIS A 183 -1.47 15.90 0.82
C HIS A 183 -0.33 16.84 1.31
N ALA A 184 0.55 16.38 2.21
CA ALA A 184 1.69 17.16 2.68
C ALA A 184 2.89 17.09 1.72
N ARG A 185 2.83 16.26 0.68
CA ARG A 185 3.95 16.05 -0.24
C ARG A 185 4.18 17.24 -1.16
N THR A 186 5.43 17.50 -1.52
CA THR A 186 5.77 18.59 -2.46
C THR A 186 5.49 18.24 -3.92
N ASP A 187 5.37 16.95 -4.26
CA ASP A 187 5.10 16.45 -5.62
C ASP A 187 3.60 16.17 -5.86
N GLU A 188 2.76 16.62 -4.94
CA GLU A 188 1.32 16.45 -5.00
C GLU A 188 0.69 17.26 -6.17
N ASN A 189 -0.52 16.88 -6.58
CA ASN A 189 -1.27 17.63 -7.58
C ASN A 189 -2.01 18.82 -6.97
N ALA A 190 -1.50 20.04 -7.17
CA ALA A 190 -2.07 21.32 -6.71
C ALA A 190 -3.57 21.55 -6.97
N SER A 191 -4.22 20.74 -7.83
CA SER A 191 -5.67 20.76 -8.02
C SER A 191 -6.46 20.05 -6.91
N CYS A 192 -5.80 19.20 -6.11
CA CYS A 192 -6.35 18.33 -5.08
C CYS A 192 -6.05 18.74 -3.65
N VAL A 193 -5.28 19.82 -3.47
CA VAL A 193 -4.97 20.38 -2.17
C VAL A 193 -5.25 21.89 -2.21
N PRO A 194 -5.96 22.47 -1.21
CA PRO A 194 -6.25 23.90 -1.20
C PRO A 194 -4.96 24.73 -1.10
N SER A 195 -4.78 25.73 -1.96
CA SER A 195 -3.54 26.54 -1.99
C SER A 195 -3.30 27.45 -0.76
N THR A 196 -4.27 27.54 0.15
CA THR A 196 -4.32 28.54 1.23
C THR A 196 -3.94 28.02 2.61
N ASP A 197 -3.67 26.73 2.78
CA ASP A 197 -3.36 26.16 4.09
C ASP A 197 -1.88 25.72 4.14
N GLY A 198 -1.16 26.32 5.09
CA GLY A 198 0.30 26.30 5.17
C GLY A 198 0.89 24.99 5.67
N ALA A 199 0.05 24.04 6.09
CA ALA A 199 0.50 22.69 6.45
C ALA A 199 0.80 21.81 5.22
N TYR A 200 0.41 22.26 4.02
CA TYR A 200 0.54 21.50 2.78
C TYR A 200 1.91 21.68 2.12
N HIS A 201 2.32 20.70 1.32
CA HIS A 201 3.59 20.71 0.58
C HIS A 201 4.85 20.88 1.45
N THR A 202 4.83 20.39 2.68
CA THR A 202 5.93 20.52 3.63
C THR A 202 6.94 19.38 3.51
N ALA A 203 6.56 18.24 2.93
CA ALA A 203 7.39 17.05 2.83
C ALA A 203 8.04 16.89 1.45
N SER A 204 9.36 17.02 1.40
CA SER A 204 10.16 16.96 0.15
C SER A 204 10.84 15.61 -0.13
N GLY A 205 10.48 14.56 0.63
CA GLY A 205 11.06 13.22 0.50
C GLY A 205 10.24 12.20 1.29
N GLY A 206 10.65 10.94 1.30
CA GLY A 206 9.89 9.88 1.99
C GLY A 206 8.89 9.15 1.10
N PHE A 207 8.92 9.41 -0.20
CA PHE A 207 7.92 8.97 -1.15
C PHE A 207 8.09 7.48 -1.50
N ILE A 208 7.21 6.60 -1.01
CA ILE A 208 7.36 5.15 -1.21
C ILE A 208 6.71 4.67 -2.53
N THR A 209 5.50 5.13 -2.85
CA THR A 209 4.66 4.68 -3.98
C THR A 209 4.22 5.86 -4.86
N PRO A 210 3.17 5.73 -5.73
CA PRO A 210 2.62 6.80 -6.61
C PRO A 210 1.28 7.60 -6.31
N TYR A 211 1.15 8.94 -6.47
CA TYR A 211 0.39 9.99 -5.74
C TYR A 211 -1.03 9.70 -5.87
N ASP A 212 -1.66 9.65 -4.72
CA ASP A 212 -2.92 9.02 -4.59
C ASP A 212 -3.80 9.95 -3.80
N LYS A 213 -4.43 10.86 -4.54
CA LYS A 213 -5.52 11.68 -4.02
C LYS A 213 -6.62 10.85 -3.36
N ASP A 214 -6.69 9.56 -3.62
CA ASP A 214 -7.66 8.62 -3.06
C ASP A 214 -7.09 7.78 -1.90
N SER A 215 -5.82 7.99 -1.51
CA SER A 215 -5.16 7.36 -0.36
C SER A 215 -5.93 7.65 0.93
N VAL A 216 -5.93 6.68 1.84
CA VAL A 216 -6.43 6.89 3.19
C VAL A 216 -5.66 7.97 3.95
N MET A 217 -4.39 8.21 3.60
CA MET A 217 -3.56 9.25 4.19
C MET A 217 -3.80 10.64 3.57
N HIS A 218 -4.64 10.73 2.55
CA HIS A 218 -5.05 12.00 1.97
C HIS A 218 -6.28 12.54 2.69
N TYR A 219 -6.27 13.83 3.04
CA TYR A 219 -7.43 14.47 3.63
C TYR A 219 -8.55 14.59 2.61
N GLN A 220 -9.79 14.51 3.09
CA GLN A 220 -10.93 14.87 2.27
C GLN A 220 -11.00 16.39 2.14
N PHE A 221 -11.01 16.90 0.91
CA PHE A 221 -11.28 18.30 0.62
C PHE A 221 -12.65 18.46 -0.01
N THR A 222 -13.32 19.59 0.30
CA THR A 222 -14.64 19.88 -0.27
C THR A 222 -14.52 20.31 -1.73
N SER A 223 -15.56 20.11 -2.53
CA SER A 223 -15.60 20.65 -3.90
C SER A 223 -15.54 22.18 -3.95
N ALA A 224 -15.86 22.87 -2.84
CA ALA A 224 -15.68 24.31 -2.75
C ALA A 224 -14.20 24.72 -2.63
N SER A 225 -13.39 23.92 -1.92
CA SER A 225 -11.95 24.18 -1.72
C SER A 225 -11.09 23.65 -2.87
N THR A 226 -11.47 22.52 -3.47
CA THR A 226 -10.71 21.84 -4.54
C THR A 226 -11.67 21.36 -5.65
N PRO A 227 -12.29 22.27 -6.42
CA PRO A 227 -13.38 21.95 -7.35
C PRO A 227 -12.99 21.01 -8.49
N LEU A 228 -11.70 20.93 -8.81
CA LEU A 228 -11.17 20.08 -9.88
C LEU A 228 -10.74 18.69 -9.38
N CYS A 229 -10.76 18.47 -8.06
CA CYS A 229 -10.38 17.20 -7.48
C CYS A 229 -11.60 16.36 -7.16
N VAL A 230 -11.78 15.29 -7.93
CA VAL A 230 -12.78 14.27 -7.64
C VAL A 230 -12.08 13.15 -6.86
N GLN A 231 -12.27 13.12 -5.55
CA GLN A 231 -11.79 12.03 -4.69
C GLN A 231 -12.84 10.92 -4.59
N THR A 232 -12.43 9.69 -4.91
CA THR A 232 -13.20 8.47 -4.66
C THR A 232 -12.80 7.79 -3.34
N GLY A 233 -11.65 8.14 -2.77
CA GLY A 233 -11.18 7.74 -1.44
C GLY A 233 -10.57 8.94 -0.68
N SER A 234 -10.43 8.83 0.64
CA SER A 234 -9.75 9.77 1.54
C SER A 234 -9.78 9.23 2.97
N ASN A 235 -9.21 9.95 3.94
CA ASN A 235 -9.34 9.66 5.37
C ASN A 235 -10.80 9.64 5.88
N TYR A 236 -11.73 10.30 5.19
CA TYR A 236 -13.17 10.29 5.50
C TYR A 236 -13.99 9.56 4.42
N SER A 237 -13.62 8.32 4.09
CA SER A 237 -14.36 7.45 3.17
C SER A 237 -14.39 5.98 3.63
N ASP A 238 -15.19 5.13 2.99
CA ASP A 238 -15.25 3.69 3.30
C ASP A 238 -14.56 2.84 2.22
N ALA A 239 -13.60 3.41 1.49
CA ALA A 239 -12.94 2.76 0.37
C ALA A 239 -11.88 1.72 0.80
N GLY A 240 -11.40 1.80 2.04
CA GLY A 240 -10.22 1.08 2.52
C GLY A 240 -8.92 1.64 1.95
N PHE A 241 -7.87 0.82 2.02
CA PHE A 241 -6.58 1.12 1.41
C PHE A 241 -6.61 1.00 -0.11
N THR A 242 -5.95 1.94 -0.78
CA THR A 242 -5.64 1.80 -2.20
C THR A 242 -4.53 0.77 -2.42
N ASN A 243 -4.25 0.43 -3.68
CA ASN A 243 -3.13 -0.46 -4.00
C ASN A 243 -1.77 0.11 -3.58
N TYR A 244 -1.66 1.44 -3.56
CA TYR A 244 -0.43 2.15 -3.20
C TYR A 244 -0.24 2.26 -1.70
N ASP A 245 -1.32 2.44 -0.92
CA ASP A 245 -1.27 2.29 0.54
C ASP A 245 -0.79 0.88 0.92
N LYS A 246 -1.39 -0.16 0.31
CA LYS A 246 -1.02 -1.57 0.56
C LYS A 246 0.43 -1.86 0.20
N LEU A 247 0.91 -1.33 -0.94
CA LEU A 247 2.30 -1.50 -1.35
C LEU A 247 3.26 -0.82 -0.38
N ALA A 248 2.94 0.39 0.11
CA ALA A 248 3.78 1.09 1.06
C ALA A 248 3.89 0.34 2.39
N LEU A 249 2.75 -0.14 2.91
CA LEU A 249 2.71 -0.98 4.11
C LEU A 249 3.52 -2.26 3.93
N HIS A 250 3.40 -2.94 2.79
CA HIS A 250 4.19 -4.14 2.47
C HIS A 250 5.70 -3.86 2.47
N ILE A 251 6.12 -2.72 1.89
CA ILE A 251 7.53 -2.32 1.89
C ILE A 251 7.97 -1.97 3.31
N MET A 252 7.18 -1.23 4.10
CA MET A 252 7.52 -0.86 5.47
C MET A 252 7.59 -2.07 6.42
N TYR A 253 6.70 -3.05 6.24
CA TYR A 253 6.53 -4.23 7.09
C TYR A 253 6.60 -5.53 6.27
N PRO A 254 7.80 -5.88 5.79
CA PRO A 254 8.00 -7.03 4.91
C PRO A 254 7.89 -8.35 5.66
N GLU A 255 7.83 -9.44 4.89
CA GLU A 255 7.90 -10.80 5.41
C GLU A 255 9.15 -11.08 6.27
N ASP A 256 9.07 -12.11 7.14
CA ASP A 256 10.22 -12.51 7.98
C ASP A 256 11.40 -12.96 7.12
N VAL A 257 11.08 -13.74 6.08
CA VAL A 257 12.03 -14.07 5.03
C VAL A 257 11.96 -12.96 3.98
N ARG A 258 13.02 -12.15 3.93
CA ARG A 258 13.11 -11.02 2.98
C ARG A 258 13.45 -11.51 1.59
N VAL A 259 12.40 -11.92 0.87
CA VAL A 259 12.51 -12.40 -0.49
C VAL A 259 12.43 -11.22 -1.46
N ALA A 260 13.41 -11.10 -2.36
CA ALA A 260 13.32 -10.12 -3.44
C ALA A 260 12.26 -10.57 -4.45
N GLU A 261 11.26 -9.74 -4.70
CA GLU A 261 10.15 -10.09 -5.59
C GLU A 261 10.39 -9.57 -7.01
N TYR A 262 10.02 -10.36 -8.01
CA TYR A 262 10.07 -9.95 -9.40
C TYR A 262 8.91 -10.52 -10.23
N VAL A 263 8.61 -9.83 -11.34
CA VAL A 263 7.64 -10.25 -12.35
C VAL A 263 8.31 -10.39 -13.71
N GLY A 264 7.76 -11.24 -14.56
CA GLY A 264 8.22 -11.46 -15.92
C GLY A 264 8.27 -12.94 -16.31
N THR A 265 8.55 -13.21 -17.59
CA THR A 265 8.61 -14.57 -18.12
C THR A 265 10.02 -15.15 -18.00
N THR A 266 10.14 -16.29 -17.31
CA THR A 266 11.43 -16.98 -17.13
C THR A 266 11.66 -18.14 -18.09
N VAL A 267 10.68 -18.49 -18.94
CA VAL A 267 10.82 -19.49 -20.00
C VAL A 267 10.65 -18.80 -21.35
N ILE A 268 11.72 -18.69 -22.14
CA ILE A 268 11.73 -17.93 -23.39
C ILE A 268 12.43 -18.72 -24.51
N PRO A 269 12.16 -18.44 -25.79
CA PRO A 269 12.93 -19.04 -26.87
C PRO A 269 14.29 -18.35 -27.03
N ALA A 270 15.27 -19.11 -27.52
CA ALA A 270 16.59 -18.59 -27.89
C ALA A 270 16.47 -17.45 -28.90
N GLY A 271 17.28 -16.41 -28.71
CA GLY A 271 17.23 -15.16 -29.47
C GLY A 271 16.22 -14.14 -28.93
N SER A 272 15.39 -14.50 -27.94
CA SER A 272 14.44 -13.57 -27.32
C SER A 272 15.05 -12.75 -26.20
N VAL A 273 14.39 -11.63 -25.89
CA VAL A 273 14.76 -10.76 -24.77
C VAL A 273 14.10 -11.26 -23.48
N LEU A 274 14.92 -11.62 -22.51
CA LEU A 274 14.50 -11.78 -21.11
C LEU A 274 14.16 -10.39 -20.56
N ARG A 275 12.92 -10.23 -20.08
CA ARG A 275 12.44 -9.01 -19.43
C ARG A 275 11.90 -9.37 -18.06
N LEU A 276 12.69 -9.11 -17.02
CA LEU A 276 12.26 -9.21 -15.63
C LEU A 276 12.29 -7.81 -15.00
N GLN A 277 11.41 -7.59 -14.04
CA GLN A 277 11.31 -6.33 -13.31
C GLN A 277 11.04 -6.60 -11.84
N SER A 278 11.61 -5.80 -10.95
CA SER A 278 11.23 -5.79 -9.52
C SER A 278 9.71 -5.70 -9.38
N ALA A 279 9.12 -6.57 -8.57
CA ALA A 279 7.66 -6.55 -8.39
C ALA A 279 7.19 -5.25 -7.73
N TRP A 280 8.03 -4.63 -6.89
CA TRP A 280 7.72 -3.35 -6.28
C TRP A 280 7.61 -2.25 -7.34
N LYS A 281 8.57 -2.19 -8.29
CA LYS A 281 8.48 -1.29 -9.45
C LYS A 281 7.24 -1.57 -10.29
N ALA A 282 6.96 -2.84 -10.58
CA ALA A 282 5.81 -3.25 -11.37
C ALA A 282 4.47 -2.86 -10.72
N ARG A 283 4.42 -2.81 -9.38
CA ARG A 283 3.28 -2.34 -8.59
C ARG A 283 3.27 -0.82 -8.36
N GLY A 284 4.26 -0.10 -8.88
CA GLY A 284 4.35 1.35 -8.85
C GLY A 284 5.32 1.95 -7.85
N ALA A 285 6.05 1.21 -7.02
CA ALA A 285 6.95 1.82 -6.03
C ALA A 285 7.92 2.85 -6.65
N ASN A 286 8.13 3.98 -5.97
CA ASN A 286 9.14 4.95 -6.36
C ASN A 286 10.52 4.37 -6.03
N MET A 287 11.10 3.71 -7.02
CA MET A 287 12.35 2.97 -6.87
C MET A 287 13.56 3.86 -6.56
N SER A 288 13.49 5.18 -6.72
CA SER A 288 14.64 6.03 -6.35
C SER A 288 14.76 6.18 -4.83
N TYR A 289 13.64 6.06 -4.11
CA TYR A 289 13.58 6.13 -2.66
C TYR A 289 13.39 4.74 -2.04
N ALA A 290 12.37 4.00 -2.48
CA ALA A 290 11.89 2.79 -1.80
C ALA A 290 12.92 1.66 -1.75
N ALA A 291 13.79 1.53 -2.76
CA ALA A 291 14.80 0.49 -2.83
C ALA A 291 16.02 0.88 -3.67
N SER A 292 17.18 0.37 -3.33
CA SER A 292 18.46 0.64 -4.01
C SER A 292 19.32 -0.62 -4.10
N ASN A 293 20.51 -0.48 -4.68
CA ASN A 293 21.51 -1.55 -4.77
C ASN A 293 20.99 -2.83 -5.43
N PHE A 294 20.23 -2.68 -6.52
CA PHE A 294 19.77 -3.82 -7.30
C PHE A 294 20.96 -4.57 -7.90
N VAL A 295 20.92 -5.90 -7.85
CA VAL A 295 21.84 -6.78 -8.56
C VAL A 295 21.07 -7.97 -9.09
N TRP A 296 20.99 -8.07 -10.41
CA TRP A 296 20.50 -9.23 -11.13
C TRP A 296 21.69 -10.06 -11.62
N GLN A 297 21.65 -11.37 -11.40
CA GLN A 297 22.68 -12.25 -11.94
C GLN A 297 22.09 -13.47 -12.65
N LEU A 298 22.79 -13.91 -13.69
CA LEU A 298 22.56 -15.19 -14.35
C LEU A 298 23.83 -16.05 -14.22
N ASN A 299 23.70 -17.24 -13.62
CA ASN A 299 24.83 -18.12 -13.30
C ASN A 299 25.97 -17.42 -12.53
N GLY A 300 25.61 -16.50 -11.63
CA GLY A 300 26.55 -15.71 -10.81
C GLY A 300 27.19 -14.52 -11.53
N VAL A 301 26.91 -14.30 -12.82
CA VAL A 301 27.38 -13.14 -13.58
C VAL A 301 26.36 -12.01 -13.45
N THR A 302 26.79 -10.83 -13.02
CA THR A 302 25.92 -9.64 -12.93
C THR A 302 25.49 -9.15 -14.30
N GLU A 303 24.18 -9.07 -14.51
CA GLU A 303 23.55 -8.69 -15.77
C GLU A 303 22.86 -7.32 -15.73
N SER A 304 22.41 -6.89 -14.54
CA SER A 304 21.83 -5.57 -14.35
C SER A 304 22.00 -5.10 -12.91
N THR A 305 22.14 -3.78 -12.74
CA THR A 305 22.16 -3.09 -11.44
C THR A 305 20.98 -2.14 -11.26
N THR A 306 19.96 -2.25 -12.11
CA THR A 306 18.73 -1.46 -12.04
C THR A 306 17.55 -2.34 -11.59
N PRO A 307 16.38 -1.76 -11.31
CA PRO A 307 15.18 -2.55 -11.01
C PRO A 307 14.70 -3.47 -12.15
N ASP A 308 15.28 -3.37 -13.34
CA ASP A 308 14.91 -4.16 -14.51
C ASP A 308 16.09 -5.00 -15.01
N LEU A 309 15.81 -6.22 -15.45
CA LEU A 309 16.73 -7.04 -16.24
C LEU A 309 16.19 -7.15 -17.67
N ILE A 310 16.92 -6.58 -18.62
CA ILE A 310 16.62 -6.66 -20.05
C ILE A 310 17.84 -7.22 -20.77
N LYS A 311 17.77 -8.50 -21.19
CA LYS A 311 18.91 -9.19 -21.83
C LYS A 311 18.45 -10.11 -22.95
N THR A 312 19.09 -10.02 -24.11
CA THR A 312 18.88 -11.00 -25.19
C THR A 312 19.57 -12.32 -24.86
N MET A 313 18.81 -13.42 -24.90
CA MET A 313 19.28 -14.76 -24.53
C MET A 313 19.45 -15.64 -25.77
N ASN A 314 20.66 -15.67 -26.34
CA ASN A 314 20.92 -16.39 -27.60
C ASN A 314 21.17 -17.88 -27.43
N THR A 315 21.71 -18.31 -26.28
CA THR A 315 22.13 -19.69 -26.08
C THR A 315 21.05 -20.47 -25.31
N PRO A 316 20.52 -21.57 -25.87
CA PRO A 316 19.63 -22.47 -25.13
C PRO A 316 20.31 -23.01 -23.87
N GLY A 317 19.54 -23.15 -22.79
CA GLY A 317 20.05 -23.65 -21.51
C GLY A 317 19.18 -23.26 -20.33
N THR A 318 19.54 -23.77 -19.15
CA THR A 318 18.97 -23.35 -17.87
C THR A 318 19.99 -22.50 -17.15
N TYR A 319 19.56 -21.31 -16.72
CA TYR A 319 20.37 -20.32 -16.04
C TYR A 319 19.84 -20.15 -14.62
N THR A 320 20.70 -20.21 -13.62
CA THR A 320 20.36 -19.81 -12.26
C THR A 320 20.20 -18.30 -12.23
N LEU A 321 19.04 -17.84 -11.79
CA LEU A 321 18.73 -16.43 -11.61
C LEU A 321 18.93 -16.07 -10.13
N SER A 322 19.57 -14.94 -9.86
CA SER A 322 19.52 -14.29 -8.56
C SER A 322 19.13 -12.82 -8.70
N LEU A 323 18.38 -12.33 -7.71
CA LEU A 323 18.06 -10.93 -7.52
C LEU A 323 18.37 -10.54 -6.08
N THR A 324 19.06 -9.43 -5.89
CA THR A 324 19.18 -8.78 -4.58
C THR A 324 18.92 -7.29 -4.68
N HIS A 325 18.42 -6.69 -3.60
CA HIS A 325 18.33 -5.24 -3.42
C HIS A 325 18.25 -4.90 -1.92
N THR A 326 18.31 -3.60 -1.60
CA THR A 326 18.13 -3.08 -0.25
C THR A 326 16.96 -2.09 -0.25
N ASP A 327 16.14 -2.06 0.79
CA ASP A 327 15.08 -1.04 0.90
C ASP A 327 15.55 0.26 1.55
N PHE A 328 14.66 1.24 1.65
CA PHE A 328 14.93 2.55 2.25
C PHE A 328 15.22 2.51 3.77
N LEU A 329 14.90 1.39 4.44
CA LEU A 329 15.24 1.15 5.85
C LEU A 329 16.57 0.37 6.00
N GLY A 330 17.31 0.17 4.91
CA GLY A 330 18.61 -0.51 4.91
C GLY A 330 18.53 -2.04 5.01
N ARG A 331 17.35 -2.64 4.80
CA ARG A 331 17.16 -4.09 4.88
C ARG A 331 17.41 -4.73 3.53
N SER A 332 18.18 -5.81 3.50
CA SER A 332 18.50 -6.54 2.26
C SER A 332 17.47 -7.64 1.96
N TYR A 333 17.23 -7.83 0.67
CA TYR A 333 16.33 -8.82 0.09
C TYR A 333 17.08 -9.67 -0.93
N SER A 334 16.72 -10.94 -1.01
CA SER A 334 17.32 -11.86 -1.99
C SER A 334 16.31 -12.87 -2.52
N ALA A 335 16.43 -13.23 -3.80
CA ALA A 335 15.71 -14.35 -4.37
C ALA A 335 16.60 -15.13 -5.34
N THR A 336 16.32 -16.41 -5.45
CA THR A 336 16.95 -17.32 -6.42
C THR A 336 15.88 -18.05 -7.22
N GLY A 337 16.11 -18.24 -8.51
CA GLY A 337 15.20 -18.94 -9.40
C GLY A 337 15.93 -19.51 -10.61
N THR A 338 15.18 -19.84 -11.66
CA THR A 338 15.75 -20.32 -12.92
C THR A 338 15.13 -19.61 -14.12
N VAL A 339 15.96 -19.32 -15.12
CA VAL A 339 15.53 -18.93 -16.47
C VAL A 339 15.83 -20.08 -17.42
N ARG A 340 14.83 -20.52 -18.20
CA ARG A 340 14.97 -21.57 -19.20
C ARG A 340 14.89 -20.94 -20.59
N VAL A 341 15.96 -21.07 -21.35
CA VAL A 341 16.05 -20.62 -22.74
C VAL A 341 15.97 -21.86 -23.61
N LEU A 342 14.91 -21.95 -24.42
CA LEU A 342 14.62 -23.15 -25.21
C LEU A 342 14.90 -22.91 -26.68
N VAL A 343 15.30 -23.94 -27.42
CA VAL A 343 15.27 -23.88 -28.88
C VAL A 343 13.82 -23.67 -29.35
N SER A 344 13.62 -22.91 -30.43
CA SER A 344 12.28 -22.48 -30.85
C SER A 344 11.29 -23.63 -31.06
N ALA A 345 11.76 -24.77 -31.59
CA ALA A 345 10.92 -25.95 -31.75
C ALA A 345 10.38 -26.49 -30.41
N THR A 346 11.25 -26.63 -29.40
CA THR A 346 10.87 -27.09 -28.06
C THR A 346 10.00 -26.06 -27.35
N PHE A 347 10.31 -24.77 -27.48
CA PHE A 347 9.47 -23.71 -26.95
C PHE A 347 8.04 -23.81 -27.50
N ASN A 348 7.90 -23.85 -28.83
CA ASN A 348 6.61 -23.95 -29.53
C ASN A 348 5.81 -25.20 -29.12
N GLN A 349 6.48 -26.34 -28.92
CA GLN A 349 5.83 -27.55 -28.39
C GLN A 349 5.29 -27.33 -26.97
N GLN A 350 6.06 -26.66 -26.09
CA GLN A 350 5.66 -26.42 -24.70
C GLN A 350 4.55 -25.39 -24.56
N ILE A 351 4.49 -24.35 -25.41
CA ILE A 351 3.40 -23.37 -25.40
C ILE A 351 2.18 -23.82 -26.22
N GLY A 352 2.39 -24.63 -27.27
CA GLY A 352 1.31 -25.16 -28.10
C GLY A 352 0.52 -26.29 -27.43
N GLY A 353 1.17 -27.10 -26.60
CA GLY A 353 0.54 -28.21 -25.86
C GLY A 353 -0.65 -27.78 -24.98
N PRO A 354 -0.50 -26.75 -24.12
CA PRO A 354 -1.61 -26.20 -23.32
C PRO A 354 -2.75 -25.64 -24.15
N THR A 355 -2.44 -24.98 -25.27
CA THR A 355 -3.45 -24.39 -26.18
C THR A 355 -4.28 -25.49 -26.88
N ALA A 356 -3.61 -26.57 -27.32
CA ALA A 356 -4.27 -27.74 -27.88
C ALA A 356 -5.11 -28.50 -26.83
N ALA A 357 -4.63 -28.60 -25.59
CA ALA A 357 -5.35 -29.23 -24.48
C ALA A 357 -6.58 -28.43 -24.04
N GLN A 358 -6.50 -27.10 -23.96
CA GLN A 358 -7.66 -26.23 -23.68
C GLN A 358 -8.70 -26.29 -24.81
N THR A 359 -8.25 -26.35 -26.07
CA THR A 359 -9.15 -26.50 -27.23
C THR A 359 -9.85 -27.87 -27.19
N ALA A 360 -9.14 -28.95 -26.88
CA ALA A 360 -9.71 -30.29 -26.75
C ALA A 360 -10.72 -30.41 -25.60
N LEU A 361 -10.46 -29.75 -24.46
CA LEU A 361 -11.41 -29.65 -23.35
C LEU A 361 -12.66 -28.87 -23.75
N TYR A 362 -12.52 -27.75 -24.47
CA TYR A 362 -13.67 -26.96 -24.95
C TYR A 362 -14.55 -27.75 -25.93
N PHE A 363 -13.95 -28.54 -26.83
CA PHE A 363 -14.70 -29.45 -27.71
C PHE A 363 -15.39 -30.58 -26.94
N TYR A 364 -14.74 -31.16 -25.93
CA TYR A 364 -15.34 -32.20 -25.09
C TYR A 364 -16.59 -31.71 -24.34
N TYR A 365 -16.59 -30.45 -23.86
CA TYR A 365 -17.76 -29.85 -23.21
C TYR A 365 -18.87 -29.48 -24.20
N MET A 366 -18.55 -29.09 -25.44
CA MET A 366 -19.57 -28.77 -26.44
C MET A 366 -20.20 -29.99 -27.11
N THR A 367 -19.54 -31.15 -27.14
CA THR A 367 -20.10 -32.38 -27.72
C THR A 367 -20.79 -33.31 -26.73
N ASN A 368 -20.62 -33.08 -25.42
CA ASN A 368 -21.21 -33.93 -24.36
C ASN A 368 -22.26 -33.21 -23.49
N LEU A 369 -22.75 -32.04 -23.89
CA LEU A 369 -23.94 -31.47 -23.28
C LEU A 369 -25.16 -32.34 -23.65
N PRO A 370 -25.87 -32.93 -22.68
CA PRO A 370 -27.10 -33.66 -22.98
C PRO A 370 -28.08 -32.69 -23.62
N LEU A 371 -28.54 -33.02 -24.83
CA LEU A 371 -29.69 -32.36 -25.44
C LEU A 371 -30.88 -32.54 -24.49
N VAL A 372 -31.17 -31.50 -23.72
CA VAL A 372 -32.45 -31.38 -23.02
C VAL A 372 -33.49 -31.06 -24.09
N THR A 373 -34.05 -32.09 -24.70
CA THR A 373 -35.26 -31.96 -25.52
C THR A 373 -36.42 -31.65 -24.57
N LYS A 374 -37.05 -30.50 -24.78
CA LYS A 374 -38.30 -30.12 -24.10
C LYS A 374 -39.45 -31.03 -24.50
#